data_AF-A0ABD2KC11-F1
#
_entry.id   AF-A0ABD2KC11-F1
#
_cell.length_a   1.000
_cell.length_b   1.000
_cell.length_c   1.000
_cell.angle_alpha   90.00
_cell.angle_beta   90.00
_cell.angle_gamma   90.00
#
_symmetry.space_group_name_H-M   'P 1'
#
loop_
_entity.id
_entity.type
_entity.pdbx_description
1 polymer ?
#
loop_
_entity_poly.entity_id
_entity_poly.type
_entity_poly.pdbx_seq_one_letter_code
_entity_poly.pdbx_strand_id
1 'polypeptide(L)' 'MDETIRVIALIDMDAFYTQVEEREQPHLRGRPLAVVPFSRGTTITGQAIAVNYPARAFGIKRGMDCNEVNFNNHTKFNIG' A
#
# COMPACT_ATOMS: atom_id res chain seq x y z
N MET A 1 -3.07 9.53 -47.16
CA MET A 1 -3.29 8.71 -45.96
C MET A 1 -2.82 9.57 -44.81
N ASP A 2 -3.74 10.19 -44.10
CA ASP A 2 -3.44 10.97 -42.90
C ASP A 2 -3.39 9.97 -41.75
N GLU A 3 -2.20 9.53 -41.39
CA GLU A 3 -2.03 8.73 -40.18
C GLU A 3 -2.26 9.65 -38.98
N THR A 4 -3.42 9.53 -38.35
CA THR A 4 -3.72 10.23 -37.09
C THR A 4 -2.60 9.97 -36.09
N ILE A 5 -1.84 11.01 -35.77
CA ILE A 5 -0.81 11.00 -34.73
C ILE A 5 -1.53 10.84 -33.39
N ARG A 6 -1.41 9.66 -32.77
CA ARG A 6 -1.96 9.38 -31.43
C ARG A 6 -0.87 9.57 -30.39
N VAL A 7 -1.15 10.42 -29.39
CA VAL A 7 -0.36 10.50 -28.16
C VAL A 7 -1.11 9.74 -27.08
N ILE A 8 -0.46 8.74 -26.49
CA ILE A 8 -1.05 7.88 -25.45
C ILE A 8 -0.28 8.12 -24.15
N ALA A 9 -1.01 8.42 -23.07
CA ALA A 9 -0.47 8.57 -21.73
C ALA A 9 -1.08 7.52 -20.79
N LEU A 10 -0.26 6.99 -19.88
CA LEU A 10 -0.66 6.11 -18.78
C LEU A 10 -0.43 6.87 -17.48
N ILE A 11 -1.44 6.89 -16.61
CA ILE A 11 -1.34 7.46 -15.28
C ILE A 11 -1.55 6.32 -14.29
N ASP A 12 -0.56 6.09 -13.44
CA ASP A 12 -0.60 5.12 -12.35
C ASP A 12 -0.38 5.84 -11.02
N MET A 13 -1.08 5.41 -9.98
CA MET A 13 -1.00 6.04 -8.66
C MET A 13 0.02 5.33 -7.79
N ASP A 14 0.97 6.11 -7.25
CA ASP A 14 1.99 5.62 -6.35
C ASP A 14 1.38 5.02 -5.07
N ALA A 15 1.54 3.70 -4.89
CA ALA A 15 1.07 2.99 -3.71
C ALA A 15 -0.40 3.31 -3.34
N PHE A 16 -1.28 3.33 -4.34
CA PHE A 16 -2.67 3.82 -4.27
C PHE A 16 -3.40 3.62 -2.93
N TYR A 17 -3.58 2.38 -2.45
CA TYR A 17 -4.34 2.15 -1.21
C TYR A 17 -3.69 2.81 0.00
N THR A 18 -2.36 2.85 0.09
CA THR A 18 -1.70 3.57 1.21
C THR A 18 -1.95 5.08 1.14
N GLN A 19 -2.04 5.68 -0.05
CA GLN A 19 -2.38 7.10 -0.20
C GLN A 19 -3.83 7.40 0.19
N VAL A 20 -4.76 6.47 -0.08
CA VAL A 20 -6.15 6.59 0.39
C VAL A 20 -6.19 6.62 1.92
N GLU A 21 -5.50 5.68 2.57
CA GLU A 21 -5.44 5.63 4.04
C GLU A 21 -4.74 6.84 4.65
N GLU A 22 -3.65 7.34 4.05
CA GLU A 22 -2.99 8.58 4.47
C GLU A 22 -3.86 9.82 4.27
N ARG A 23 -4.79 9.79 3.31
CA ARG A 23 -5.78 10.85 3.10
C ARG A 23 -6.83 10.83 4.21
N GLU A 24 -7.40 9.66 4.49
CA GLU A 24 -8.46 9.46 5.49
C GLU A 24 -7.94 9.57 6.94
N GLN A 25 -6.71 9.12 7.17
CA GLN A 25 -6.03 9.16 8.45
C GLN A 25 -4.72 9.97 8.33
N PRO A 26 -4.77 11.32 8.40
CA PRO A 26 -3.61 12.18 8.19
C PRO A 26 -2.40 11.87 9.07
N HIS A 27 -2.63 11.25 10.23
CA HIS A 27 -1.59 10.84 11.16
C HIS A 27 -0.73 9.64 10.68
N LEU A 28 -1.12 8.99 9.56
CA LEU A 28 -0.35 7.94 8.89
C LEU A 28 0.67 8.50 7.89
N ARG A 29 0.53 9.76 7.46
CA ARG A 29 1.39 10.37 6.43
C ARG A 29 2.87 10.33 6.82
N GLY A 30 3.70 9.89 5.89
CA GLY A 30 5.15 9.80 6.08
C GLY A 30 5.60 8.70 7.04
N ARG A 31 4.67 7.90 7.58
CA ARG A 31 4.99 6.74 8.41
C ARG A 31 5.04 5.48 7.55
N PRO A 32 5.82 4.46 7.92
CA PRO A 32 5.72 3.16 7.29
C PRO A 32 4.29 2.62 7.36
N LEU A 33 3.70 2.32 6.21
CA LEU A 33 2.33 1.88 6.06
C LEU A 33 2.21 0.74 5.04
N ALA A 34 1.47 -0.28 5.42
CA ALA A 34 1.01 -1.34 4.54
C ALA A 34 -0.50 -1.54 4.68
N VAL A 35 -1.17 -1.80 3.57
CA VAL A 35 -2.59 -2.19 3.53
C VAL A 35 -2.67 -3.69 3.32
N VAL A 36 -3.44 -4.38 4.16
CA VAL A 36 -3.67 -5.83 4.11
C VAL A 36 -5.19 -6.06 4.09
N PRO A 37 -5.72 -6.85 3.14
CA PRO A 37 -7.14 -7.16 3.10
C PRO A 37 -7.49 -8.08 4.27
N PHE A 38 -8.64 -7.83 4.89
CA PHE A 38 -9.13 -8.62 6.01
C PHE A 38 -9.57 -10.02 5.58
N SER A 39 -9.35 -11.02 6.42
CA SER A 39 -9.98 -12.33 6.28
C SER A 39 -10.56 -12.77 7.63
N ARG A 40 -11.88 -12.98 7.63
CA ARG A 40 -12.82 -13.34 8.71
C ARG A 40 -12.26 -13.43 10.14
N GLY A 41 -12.67 -12.50 11.00
CA GLY A 41 -12.56 -12.58 12.47
C GLY A 41 -11.59 -11.56 13.07
N THR A 42 -11.15 -11.73 14.32
CA THR A 42 -10.19 -10.79 14.95
C THR A 42 -8.74 -10.96 14.48
N THR A 43 -8.48 -11.93 13.59
CA THR A 43 -7.14 -12.26 13.12
C THR A 43 -6.90 -11.61 11.77
N ILE A 44 -5.92 -10.72 11.68
CA ILE A 44 -5.42 -10.25 10.39
C ILE A 44 -4.77 -11.45 9.71
N THR A 45 -5.38 -11.95 8.64
CA THR A 45 -4.83 -13.00 7.78
C THR A 45 -4.81 -12.46 6.36
N GLY A 46 -3.64 -12.50 5.70
CA GLY A 46 -3.50 -11.98 4.34
C GLY A 46 -2.13 -11.41 4.05
N GLN A 47 -1.92 -11.04 2.78
CA GLN A 47 -0.66 -10.46 2.31
C GLN A 47 -0.81 -8.95 2.08
N ALA A 48 0.28 -8.20 2.24
CA ALA A 48 0.30 -6.77 1.95
C ALA A 48 -0.07 -6.49 0.47
N ILE A 49 -1.19 -5.80 0.25
CA ILE A 49 -1.66 -5.42 -1.09
C ILE A 49 -1.21 -4.02 -1.51
N ALA A 50 -0.78 -3.18 -0.58
CA ALA A 50 -0.12 -1.92 -0.90
C ALA A 50 0.90 -1.57 0.19
N VAL A 51 2.00 -0.96 -0.22
CA VAL A 51 3.12 -0.61 0.66
C VAL A 51 3.69 0.72 0.21
N ASN A 52 3.74 1.70 1.12
CA ASN A 52 4.27 3.03 0.84
C ASN A 52 5.80 3.05 0.86
N TYR A 53 6.40 4.10 0.31
CA TYR A 53 7.86 4.21 0.20
C TYR A 53 8.60 4.11 1.55
N PRO A 54 8.15 4.78 2.64
CA PRO A 54 8.75 4.60 3.96
C PRO A 54 8.80 3.14 4.41
N ALA A 55 7.73 2.35 4.19
CA ALA A 55 7.73 0.93 4.53
C ALA A 55 8.69 0.10 3.66
N ARG A 56 8.85 0.43 2.38
CA ARG A 56 9.82 -0.24 1.49
C ARG A 56 11.26 -0.10 1.96
N ALA A 57 11.62 1.03 2.59
CA ALA A 57 12.95 1.22 3.18
C ALA A 57 13.26 0.23 4.31
N PHE A 58 12.22 -0.32 4.97
CA PHE A 58 12.34 -1.38 5.96
C PHE A 58 12.29 -2.79 5.35
N GLY A 59 12.40 -2.92 4.03
CA GLY A 59 12.33 -4.19 3.34
C GLY A 59 10.90 -4.71 3.14
N ILE A 60 9.87 -3.92 3.47
CA ILE A 60 8.46 -4.30 3.32
C ILE A 60 8.07 -4.28 1.83
N LYS A 61 7.41 -5.32 1.36
CA LYS A 61 7.08 -5.56 -0.05
C LYS A 61 5.64 -6.02 -0.15
N ARG A 62 5.02 -5.71 -1.29
CA ARG A 62 3.72 -6.25 -1.66
C ARG A 62 3.83 -7.77 -1.76
N GLY A 63 2.83 -8.50 -1.26
CA GLY A 63 2.80 -9.96 -1.24
C GLY A 63 3.46 -10.60 0.00
N MET A 64 4.07 -9.83 0.90
CA MET A 64 4.52 -10.40 2.17
C MET A 64 3.33 -10.74 3.07
N ASP A 65 3.41 -11.89 3.72
CA ASP A 65 2.41 -12.30 4.70
C ASP A 65 2.39 -11.29 5.83
N CYS A 66 1.19 -10.99 6.35
CA CYS A 66 1.06 -10.08 7.46
C CYS A 66 2.03 -10.46 8.57
N ASN A 67 2.15 -11.74 8.95
CA ASN A 67 3.03 -12.22 10.01
C ASN A 67 4.53 -11.93 9.80
N GLU A 68 4.97 -11.80 8.55
CA GLU A 68 6.37 -11.54 8.18
C GLU A 68 6.71 -10.05 8.21
N VAL A 69 5.70 -9.17 8.06
CA VAL A 69 5.89 -7.73 8.14
C VAL A 69 6.08 -7.36 9.61
N ASN A 70 7.34 -7.32 10.07
CA ASN A 70 7.70 -7.13 11.48
C ASN A 70 6.99 -5.92 12.13
N PHE A 71 5.93 -6.21 12.90
CA PHE A 71 4.96 -5.26 13.47
C PHE A 71 5.48 -4.46 14.67
N ASN A 72 6.65 -4.83 15.22
CA ASN A 72 7.07 -4.43 16.56
C ASN A 72 7.73 -3.04 16.60
N ASN A 73 7.12 -2.00 15.98
CA ASN A 73 7.21 -0.56 16.34
C ASN A 73 7.23 0.42 15.14
N HIS A 74 7.31 -0.04 13.89
CA HIS A 74 7.56 0.87 12.76
C HIS A 74 6.39 1.03 11.78
N THR A 75 5.52 0.03 11.64
CA THR A 75 4.50 -0.01 10.58
C THR A 75 3.09 -0.10 11.16
N LYS A 76 2.22 0.83 10.80
CA LYS A 76 0.79 0.73 11.09
C LYS A 76 0.09 -0.02 9.96
N PHE A 77 -0.86 -0.88 10.31
CA PHE A 77 -1.76 -1.54 9.36
C PHE A 77 -3.08 -0.81 9.44
N ASN A 78 -3.58 -0.36 8.31
CA ASN A 78 -4.98 0.03 8.23
C ASN A 78 -5.73 -1.00 7.42
N ILE A 79 -6.86 -1.41 7.99
CA ILE A 79 -7.85 -2.24 7.35
C ILE A 79 -8.87 -1.27 6.77
N GLY A 80 -8.86 -1.12 5.45
CA GLY A 80 -10.02 -0.59 4.74
C GLY A 80 -11.19 -1.56 4.82
#